data_AF-A0A418NKF7-F1
#
_entry.id   AF-A0A418NKF7-F1
#
_cell.length_a   1.000
_cell.length_b   1.000
_cell.length_c   1.000
_cell.angle_alpha   90.00
_cell.angle_beta   90.00
_cell.angle_gamma   90.00
#
_symmetry.space_group_name_H-M   'P 1'
#
loop_
_entity.id
_entity.type
_entity.pdbx_description
1 polymer ?
#
loop_
_entity_poly.entity_id
_entity_poly.type
_entity_poly.pdbx_seq_one_letter_code
_entity_poly.pdbx_strand_id
1 'polypeptide(L)' 'MSHAEVQEIVGSGGKLISESELAGVHTAMYQFEGEGSLGANASVMFQNGELIQKSQFGLR' A
#
# COMPACT_ATOMS: atom_id res chain seq x y z
N MET A 1 -8.49 2.97 -7.89
CA MET A 1 -8.65 2.51 -6.49
C MET A 1 -7.84 3.44 -5.61
N SER A 2 -8.51 4.15 -4.72
CA SER A 2 -7.92 5.08 -3.76
C SER A 2 -7.36 4.36 -2.55
N HIS A 3 -6.56 5.06 -1.74
CA HIS A 3 -6.08 4.53 -0.46
C HIS A 3 -7.25 4.16 0.46
N ALA A 4 -8.30 5.00 0.53
CA ALA A 4 -9.49 4.73 1.34
C ALA A 4 -10.20 3.42 0.92
N GLU A 5 -10.38 3.18 -0.39
CA GLU A 5 -10.95 1.92 -0.88
C GLU A 5 -10.06 0.72 -0.51
N VAL A 6 -8.73 0.85 -0.56
CA VAL A 6 -7.82 -0.21 -0.08
C VAL A 6 -7.99 -0.45 1.41
N GLN A 7 -8.13 0.60 2.22
CA GLN A 7 -8.35 0.46 3.66
C GLN A 7 -9.65 -0.28 3.98
N GLU A 8 -10.72 0.01 3.24
CA GLU A 8 -12.00 -0.68 3.39
C GLU A 8 -11.90 -2.17 3.04
N ILE A 9 -11.13 -2.52 2.00
CA ILE A 9 -10.93 -3.91 1.57
C ILE A 9 -10.02 -4.68 2.55
N VAL A 10 -8.90 -4.08 2.96
CA VAL A 10 -7.87 -4.75 3.77
C VAL A 10 -8.22 -4.70 5.26
N GLY A 11 -9.05 -3.75 5.70
CA GLY A 11 -9.38 -3.53 7.10
C GLY A 11 -8.29 -2.83 7.90
N SER A 12 -7.30 -2.24 7.23
CA SER A 12 -6.18 -1.53 7.85
C SER A 12 -5.74 -0.32 7.03
N GLY A 13 -5.23 0.71 7.71
CA GLY A 13 -4.61 1.87 7.07
C GLY A 13 -3.30 1.57 6.32
N GLY A 14 -2.66 0.46 6.69
CA GLY A 14 -1.25 0.24 6.42
C GLY A 14 -0.36 1.27 7.13
N LYS A 15 0.95 1.10 6.97
CA LYS A 15 1.97 2.03 7.45
C LYS A 15 2.60 2.73 6.26
N LEU A 16 2.59 4.06 6.24
CA LEU A 16 3.34 4.83 5.25
C LEU A 16 4.83 4.53 5.43
N ILE A 17 5.48 4.06 4.36
CA ILE A 17 6.92 3.72 4.38
C ILE A 17 7.75 4.59 3.42
N SER A 18 7.11 5.26 2.47
CA SER A 18 7.76 6.23 1.59
C SER A 18 6.73 7.21 1.03
N GLU A 19 7.10 8.48 0.93
CA GLU A 19 6.27 9.52 0.33
C GLU A 19 7.17 10.53 -0.39
N SER A 20 6.77 10.97 -1.58
CA SER A 20 7.48 11.98 -2.35
C SER A 20 6.54 12.77 -3.26
N GLU A 21 6.97 13.99 -3.59
CA GLU A 21 6.32 14.86 -4.56
C GLU A 21 7.38 15.27 -5.59
N LEU A 22 7.19 14.91 -6.87
CA LEU A 22 8.12 15.27 -7.94
C LEU A 22 7.35 15.75 -9.17
N ALA A 23 7.64 16.97 -9.61
CA ALA A 23 7.04 17.56 -10.81
C ALA A 23 5.48 17.52 -10.83
N GLY A 24 4.85 17.69 -9.66
CA GLY A 24 3.39 17.63 -9.50
C GLY A 24 2.79 16.23 -9.48
N VAL A 25 3.64 15.20 -9.32
CA VAL A 25 3.23 13.82 -9.08
C VAL A 25 3.51 13.47 -7.63
N HIS A 26 2.43 13.29 -6.87
CA HIS A 26 2.48 12.74 -5.53
C HIS A 26 2.62 11.23 -5.61
N THR A 27 3.61 10.64 -4.93
CA THR A 27 3.78 9.19 -4.80
C THR A 27 3.81 8.81 -3.32
N ALA A 28 2.98 7.85 -2.91
CA ALA A 28 2.98 7.31 -1.55
C ALA A 28 2.96 5.79 -1.55
N MET A 29 3.83 5.17 -0.76
CA MET A 29 3.93 3.73 -0.61
C MET A 29 3.59 3.31 0.83
N TYR A 30 2.67 2.37 0.95
CA TYR A 30 2.20 1.82 2.21
C TYR A 30 2.55 0.35 2.33
N GLN A 31 2.92 -0.07 3.54
CA GLN A 31 3.18 -1.44 3.92
C GLN A 31 2.05 -1.94 4.82
N PHE A 32 1.62 -3.17 4.56
CA PHE A 32 0.62 -3.90 5.33
C PHE A 32 1.30 -5.13 5.89
N GLU A 33 1.09 -5.37 7.18
CA GLU A 33 1.42 -6.65 7.80
C GLU A 33 0.30 -7.63 7.47
N GLY A 34 0.67 -8.85 7.14
CA GLY A 34 -0.25 -9.88 6.70
C GLY A 34 -0.23 -11.10 7.60
N GLU A 35 -1.31 -11.86 7.55
CA GLU A 35 -1.39 -13.17 8.18
C GLU A 35 -0.96 -14.25 7.17
N GLY A 36 -0.36 -15.34 7.66
CA GLY A 36 0.15 -16.42 6.82
C GLY A 36 1.53 -16.90 7.25
N SER A 37 2.51 -16.83 6.35
CA SER A 37 3.89 -17.19 6.69
C SER A 37 4.57 -16.16 7.58
N LEU A 38 5.68 -16.53 8.23
CA LEU A 38 6.51 -15.56 8.96
C LEU A 38 6.95 -14.42 8.02
N GLY A 39 6.69 -13.18 8.43
CA GLY A 39 6.99 -11.99 7.62
C GLY A 39 6.03 -11.76 6.46
N ALA A 40 4.86 -12.39 6.46
CA ALA A 40 3.81 -12.14 5.47
C ALA A 40 3.42 -10.66 5.45
N ASN A 41 3.35 -10.08 4.27
CA ASN A 41 3.18 -8.64 4.11
C ASN A 41 2.71 -8.28 2.69
N ALA A 42 2.20 -7.06 2.54
CA ALA A 42 1.91 -6.46 1.24
C ALA A 42 2.35 -5.00 1.19
N SER A 43 2.84 -4.56 0.04
CA SER A 43 3.14 -3.16 -0.23
C SER A 43 2.32 -2.65 -1.40
N VAL A 44 1.80 -1.44 -1.28
CA VAL A 44 1.01 -0.77 -2.33
C VAL A 44 1.53 0.65 -2.54
N MET A 45 1.59 1.06 -3.80
CA MET A 45 2.02 2.39 -4.21
C MET A 45 0.86 3.11 -4.90
N PHE A 46 0.65 4.35 -4.48
CA PHE A 46 -0.32 5.27 -5.04
C PHE A 46 0.42 6.41 -5.73
N GLN A 47 -0.10 6.84 -6.88
CA GLN A 47 0.29 8.09 -7.53
C GLN A 47 -0.93 8.95 -7.76
N ASN A 48 -0.86 10.22 -7.36
CA ASN A 48 -1.97 11.17 -7.46
C ASN A 48 -3.30 10.60 -6.90
N GLY A 49 -3.19 9.85 -5.80
CA GLY A 49 -4.34 9.21 -5.13
C GLY A 49 -4.82 7.89 -5.75
N GLU A 50 -4.24 7.44 -6.88
CA GLU A 50 -4.63 6.19 -7.54
C GLU A 50 -3.60 5.08 -7.33
N LEU A 51 -4.08 3.87 -7.04
CA LEU A 51 -3.24 2.68 -6.91
C LEU A 51 -2.58 2.35 -8.25
N ILE A 52 -1.25 2.39 -8.30
CA ILE A 52 -0.47 2.07 -9.50
C ILE A 52 0.30 0.75 -9.38
N GLN A 53 0.64 0.30 -8.18
CA GLN A 53 1.40 -0.92 -7.97
C GLN A 53 0.98 -1.61 -6.66
N LYS A 54 0.98 -2.93 -6.68
CA LYS A 54 0.82 -3.78 -5.51
C LYS A 54 1.76 -4.99 -5.59
N SER A 55 2.31 -5.40 -4.45
CA SER A 55 3.08 -6.63 -4.30
C SER A 55 2.80 -7.24 -2.94
N GLN A 56 2.86 -8.57 -2.87
CA GLN A 56 2.64 -9.31 -1.63
C GLN A 56 3.60 -10.48 -1.51
N PHE A 57 3.88 -10.86 -0.26
CA PHE A 57 4.65 -12.05 0.06
C PHE A 57 3.96 -12.79 1.21
N GLY A 58 3.83 -14.12 1.08
CA GLY A 58 3.48 -14.98 2.22
C GLY A 58 2.04 -14.95 2.73
N LEU A 59 1.13 -14.18 2.12
CA LEU A 59 -0.30 -14.10 2.48
C LEU A 59 -1.04 -15.41 2.15
N ARG A 60 -2.09 -15.73 2.93
CA ARG A 60 -2.98 -16.89 2.71
C ARG A 60 -4.45 -16.52 2.84
#